data_AF-A0A7K3H1U9-F1
#
_entry.id   AF-A0A7K3H1U9-F1
#
_cell.length_a   1.000
_cell.length_b   1.000
_cell.length_c   1.000
_cell.angle_alpha   90.00
_cell.angle_beta   90.00
_cell.angle_gamma   90.00
#
_symmetry.space_group_name_H-M   'P 1'
#
loop_
_entity.id
_entity.type
_entity.pdbx_description
1 polymer ?
#
loop_
_entity_poly.entity_id
_entity_poly.type
_entity_poly.pdbx_seq_one_letter_code
_entity_poly.pdbx_strand_id
1 'polypeptide(L)'
;GGPPERAAAERLLGRACRRALAVSTDEADALGALGIPARRVSVVPCGVDAEHFHPAADTGRTPERRQRHRLLACGRLVPGKGYDQAVRALAEVPDAELLVAGGPPAGAVAADPEARRLTA
;
A
#
# COMPACT_ATOMS: atom_id res chain seq x y z
N GLY A 1 8.41 -2.54 12.43
CA GLY A 1 9.44 -3.53 12.75
C GLY A 1 8.76 -4.79 13.23
N GLY A 2 9.15 -5.96 12.73
CA GLY A 2 8.64 -7.25 13.21
C GLY A 2 9.28 -7.67 14.54
N PRO A 3 8.86 -8.80 15.11
CA PRO A 3 9.48 -9.37 16.31
C PRO A 3 10.98 -9.65 16.08
N PRO A 4 11.83 -9.56 17.11
CA PRO A 4 13.29 -9.71 16.98
C PRO A 4 13.72 -11.06 16.38
N GLU A 5 12.95 -12.11 16.62
CA GLU A 5 13.12 -13.45 16.03
C GLU A 5 13.06 -13.42 14.49
N ARG A 6 12.23 -12.54 13.93
CA ARG A 6 12.08 -12.36 12.48
C ARG A 6 13.37 -11.84 11.86
N ALA A 7 14.01 -10.85 12.47
CA ALA A 7 15.26 -10.29 11.95
C ALA A 7 16.41 -11.31 11.98
N ALA A 8 16.48 -12.15 13.01
CA ALA A 8 17.44 -13.25 13.07
C ALA A 8 17.19 -14.29 11.97
N ALA A 9 15.92 -14.69 11.78
CA ALA A 9 15.53 -15.61 10.71
C ALA A 9 15.82 -15.04 9.31
N GLU A 10 15.48 -13.78 9.05
CA GLU A 10 15.74 -13.10 7.77
C GLU A 10 17.25 -13.04 7.46
N ARG A 11 18.09 -12.79 8.45
CA ARG A 11 19.55 -12.83 8.28
C ARG A 11 20.07 -14.23 7.97
N LEU A 12 19.56 -15.26 8.66
CA LEU A 12 19.93 -16.66 8.41
C LEU A 12 19.55 -17.08 6.99
N LEU A 13 18.31 -16.81 6.59
CA LEU A 13 17.81 -17.10 5.25
C LEU A 13 18.59 -16.32 4.19
N GLY A 14 18.82 -15.02 4.41
CA GLY A 14 19.58 -14.18 3.50
C GLY A 14 21.02 -14.67 3.24
N ARG A 15 21.66 -15.27 4.25
CA ARG A 15 23.00 -15.88 4.11
C ARG A 15 22.96 -17.22 3.38
N ALA A 16 21.90 -18.00 3.58
CA ALA A 16 21.73 -19.32 2.97
C ALA A 16 21.29 -19.26 1.50
N CYS A 17 20.56 -18.22 1.09
CA CYS A 17 20.05 -18.07 -0.27
C CYS A 17 21.17 -17.79 -1.29
N ARG A 18 21.07 -18.41 -2.47
CA ARG A 18 21.96 -18.13 -3.62
C ARG A 18 21.71 -16.75 -4.22
N ARG A 19 20.44 -16.34 -4.27
CA ARG A 19 19.96 -15.06 -4.75
C ARG A 19 18.82 -14.56 -3.85
N ALA A 20 18.70 -13.26 -3.73
CA ALA A 20 17.54 -12.60 -3.12
C ALA A 20 16.91 -11.67 -4.15
N LEU A 21 15.58 -11.65 -4.19
CA LEU A 21 14.83 -10.71 -5.01
C LEU A 21 14.32 -9.59 -4.10
N ALA A 22 14.50 -8.36 -4.53
CA ALA A 22 13.93 -7.18 -3.91
C ALA A 22 12.92 -6.56 -4.88
N VAL A 23 11.79 -6.06 -4.39
CA VAL A 23 10.80 -5.39 -5.25
C VAL A 23 11.15 -3.93 -5.53
N SER A 24 12.10 -3.38 -4.78
CA SER A 24 12.59 -2.00 -4.92
C SER A 24 14.08 -1.87 -4.54
N THR A 25 14.65 -0.70 -4.84
CA THR A 25 15.99 -0.32 -4.37
C THR A 25 16.05 -0.21 -2.84
N ASP A 26 15.02 0.37 -2.22
CA ASP A 26 14.96 0.52 -0.76
C ASP A 26 14.96 -0.84 -0.06
N GLU A 27 14.29 -1.85 -0.63
CA GLU A 27 14.33 -3.20 -0.10
C GLU A 27 15.70 -3.86 -0.36
N ALA A 28 16.35 -3.59 -1.49
CA ALA A 28 17.71 -4.05 -1.73
C ALA A 28 18.70 -3.48 -0.70
N ASP A 29 18.55 -2.20 -0.34
CA ASP A 29 19.34 -1.55 0.70
C ASP A 29 19.06 -2.16 2.09
N ALA A 30 17.79 -2.44 2.39
CA ALA A 30 17.40 -3.13 3.62
C ALA A 30 18.02 -4.54 3.71
N LEU A 31 18.04 -5.29 2.61
CA LEU A 31 18.72 -6.59 2.53
C LEU A 31 20.24 -6.45 2.70
N GLY A 32 20.84 -5.38 2.16
CA GLY A 32 22.23 -5.01 2.39
C GLY A 32 22.54 -4.79 3.87
N ALA A 33 21.66 -4.08 4.59
CA ALA A 33 21.77 -3.87 6.04
C ALA A 33 21.64 -5.18 6.86
N LEU A 34 21.03 -6.22 6.29
CA LEU A 34 20.99 -7.57 6.86
C LEU A 34 22.22 -8.44 6.52
N GLY A 35 23.18 -7.89 5.75
CA GLY A 35 24.44 -8.54 5.40
C GLY A 35 24.39 -9.40 4.13
N ILE A 36 23.36 -9.22 3.30
CA ILE A 36 23.26 -9.92 2.01
C ILE A 36 24.14 -9.17 0.98
N PRO A 37 25.13 -9.81 0.34
CA PRO A 37 25.98 -9.13 -0.62
C PRO A 37 25.20 -8.61 -1.83
N ALA A 38 25.42 -7.35 -2.23
CA ALA A 38 24.72 -6.72 -3.36
C ALA A 38 24.75 -7.57 -4.66
N ARG A 39 25.87 -8.24 -4.95
CA ARG A 39 26.01 -9.15 -6.10
C ARG A 39 25.04 -10.34 -6.11
N ARG A 40 24.37 -10.61 -4.98
CA ARG A 40 23.36 -11.68 -4.81
C ARG A 40 21.93 -11.14 -4.82
N VAL A 41 21.75 -9.82 -4.82
CA VAL A 41 20.42 -9.19 -4.87
C VAL A 41 20.11 -8.81 -6.31
N SER A 42 18.85 -8.98 -6.71
CA SER A 42 18.33 -8.46 -7.97
C SER A 42 17.02 -7.76 -7.70
N VAL A 43 16.86 -6.55 -8.24
CA VAL A 43 15.60 -5.81 -8.12
C VAL A 43 14.66 -6.30 -9.22
N VAL A 44 13.51 -6.84 -8.81
CA VAL A 44 12.44 -7.32 -9.68
C VAL A 44 11.14 -6.71 -9.17
N PRO A 45 10.69 -5.57 -9.72
CA PRO A 45 9.46 -4.93 -9.30
C PRO A 45 8.25 -5.83 -9.49
N CYS A 46 7.24 -5.69 -8.63
CA CYS A 46 5.96 -6.37 -8.83
C CYS A 46 5.31 -5.89 -10.13
N GLY A 47 4.95 -6.84 -10.99
CA GLY A 47 4.12 -6.57 -12.17
C GLY A 47 2.64 -6.43 -11.80
N VAL A 48 1.88 -5.84 -12.71
CA VAL A 48 0.41 -5.86 -12.70
C VAL A 48 -0.09 -6.47 -14.00
N ASP A 49 -1.27 -7.09 -13.95
CA ASP A 49 -1.95 -7.56 -15.15
C ASP A 49 -2.48 -6.34 -15.93
N ALA A 50 -1.90 -6.06 -17.09
CA ALA A 50 -2.27 -4.90 -17.90
C ALA A 50 -3.59 -5.10 -18.68
N GLU A 51 -4.06 -6.34 -18.85
CA GLU A 51 -5.39 -6.62 -19.40
C GLU A 51 -6.48 -6.38 -18.34
N HIS A 52 -6.16 -6.61 -17.07
CA HIS A 52 -7.06 -6.28 -15.98
C HIS A 52 -7.00 -4.79 -15.57
N PHE A 53 -5.80 -4.23 -15.49
CA PHE A 53 -5.55 -2.84 -15.07
C PHE A 53 -5.20 -1.97 -16.27
N HIS A 54 -6.22 -1.46 -16.95
CA HIS A 54 -6.07 -0.48 -18.02
C HIS A 54 -7.06 0.68 -17.90
N PRO A 55 -6.77 1.84 -18.51
CA PRO A 55 -7.75 2.92 -18.61
C PRO A 55 -9.04 2.43 -19.27
N ALA A 56 -10.19 2.87 -18.76
CA ALA A 56 -11.51 2.46 -19.24
C ALA A 56 -11.86 0.97 -19.10
N ALA A 57 -11.18 0.21 -18.22
CA ALA A 57 -11.62 -1.11 -17.82
C ALA A 57 -13.03 -1.05 -17.21
N ASP A 58 -13.92 -1.96 -17.63
CA ASP A 58 -15.24 -2.11 -17.03
C ASP A 58 -15.12 -2.86 -15.70
N THR A 59 -14.99 -2.09 -14.63
CA THR A 59 -14.88 -2.62 -13.27
C THR A 59 -16.25 -2.70 -12.57
N GLY A 60 -17.34 -2.57 -13.31
CA GLY A 60 -18.69 -2.43 -12.75
C GLY A 60 -19.00 -1.02 -12.26
N ARG A 61 -19.77 -0.89 -11.18
CA ARG A 61 -20.36 0.40 -10.78
C ARG A 61 -19.35 1.28 -10.03
N THR A 62 -18.86 2.31 -10.71
CA THR A 62 -18.13 3.42 -10.07
C THR A 62 -19.12 4.30 -9.29
N PRO A 63 -18.86 4.65 -8.01
CA PRO A 63 -19.72 5.55 -7.25
C PRO A 63 -19.88 6.91 -7.94
N GLU A 64 -21.07 7.51 -7.88
CA GLU A 64 -21.34 8.83 -8.46
C GLU A 64 -20.39 9.91 -7.93
N ARG A 65 -19.96 10.82 -8.80
CA ARG A 65 -19.09 11.95 -8.46
C ARG A 65 -19.91 13.07 -7.84
N ARG A 66 -19.51 13.53 -6.66
CA ARG A 66 -20.16 14.65 -5.96
C ARG A 66 -19.45 15.99 -6.19
N GLN A 67 -18.20 15.94 -6.64
CA GLN A 67 -17.35 17.11 -6.84
C GLN A 67 -16.65 17.11 -8.20
N ARG A 68 -16.15 18.27 -8.63
CA ARG A 68 -15.49 18.44 -9.94
C ARG A 68 -14.23 17.58 -10.06
N HIS A 69 -13.47 17.45 -8.98
CA HIS A 69 -12.26 16.65 -8.86
C HIS A 69 -12.46 15.47 -7.92
N ARG A 70 -11.82 14.34 -8.21
CA ARG A 70 -11.85 13.14 -7.36
C ARG A 70 -10.43 12.63 -7.14
N LEU A 71 -10.06 12.48 -5.88
CA LEU A 71 -8.86 11.80 -5.43
C LEU A 71 -9.21 10.38 -5.01
N LEU A 72 -8.33 9.41 -5.27
CA LEU A 72 -8.50 8.02 -4.85
C LEU A 72 -7.34 7.63 -3.94
N ALA A 73 -7.67 7.14 -2.74
CA ALA A 73 -6.74 6.44 -1.87
C ALA A 73 -7.18 4.97 -1.77
N CYS A 74 -6.32 4.03 -2.18
CA CYS A 74 -6.65 2.62 -2.25
C CYS A 74 -5.66 1.78 -1.44
N GLY A 75 -6.17 0.83 -0.66
CA GLY A 75 -5.35 -0.12 0.08
C GLY A 75 -6.01 -0.65 1.35
N ARG A 76 -5.21 -1.29 2.21
CA ARG A 76 -5.69 -1.73 3.53
C ARG A 76 -6.09 -0.53 4.37
N LEU A 77 -7.26 -0.57 5.00
CA LEU A 77 -7.74 0.49 5.90
C LEU A 77 -7.16 0.25 7.30
N VAL A 78 -5.93 0.71 7.51
CA VAL A 78 -5.22 0.59 8.79
C VAL A 78 -4.42 1.88 9.07
N PRO A 79 -4.15 2.19 10.35
CA PRO A 79 -3.29 3.32 10.71
C PRO A 79 -1.93 3.28 9.99
N GLY A 80 -1.39 4.47 9.68
CA GLY A 80 -0.09 4.60 9.02
C GLY A 80 -0.12 4.42 7.50
N LYS A 81 -1.31 4.24 6.90
CA LYS A 81 -1.50 4.26 5.44
C LYS A 81 -1.76 5.65 4.86
N GLY A 82 -1.74 6.70 5.69
CA GLY A 82 -1.81 8.09 5.25
C GLY A 82 -3.21 8.59 4.89
N TYR A 83 -4.27 7.84 5.17
CA TYR A 83 -5.65 8.30 4.92
C TYR A 83 -5.99 9.54 5.76
N ASP A 84 -5.46 9.66 6.97
CA ASP A 84 -5.64 10.83 7.84
C ASP A 84 -5.00 12.08 7.22
N GLN A 85 -3.82 11.93 6.60
CA GLN A 85 -3.17 13.01 5.87
C GLN A 85 -3.99 13.39 4.64
N ALA A 86 -4.50 12.42 3.88
CA ALA A 86 -5.34 12.69 2.71
C ALA A 86 -6.64 13.42 3.08
N VAL A 87 -7.31 13.02 4.16
CA VAL A 87 -8.53 13.68 4.66
C VAL A 87 -8.24 15.12 5.07
N ARG A 88 -7.15 15.37 5.81
CA ARG A 88 -6.76 16.73 6.20
C ARG A 88 -6.41 17.60 4.98
N ALA A 89 -5.63 17.06 4.05
CA ALA A 89 -5.22 17.79 2.85
C ALA A 89 -6.41 18.11 1.93
N LEU A 90 -7.48 17.30 1.92
CA LEU A 90 -8.67 17.58 1.12
C LEU A 90 -9.30 18.94 1.45
N ALA A 91 -9.20 19.41 2.70
CA ALA A 91 -9.71 20.72 3.09
C ALA A 91 -9.01 21.88 2.36
N GLU A 92 -7.81 21.67 1.82
CA GLU A 92 -7.03 22.65 1.08
C GLU A 92 -7.20 22.53 -0.45
N VAL A 93 -7.97 21.54 -0.93
CA VAL A 93 -8.18 21.28 -2.35
C VAL A 93 -9.63 21.60 -2.72
N PRO A 94 -9.92 22.78 -3.30
CA PRO A 94 -11.29 23.16 -3.65
C PRO A 94 -11.88 22.26 -4.73
N ASP A 95 -13.20 22.12 -4.71
CA ASP A 95 -13.99 21.34 -5.65
C ASP A 95 -13.54 19.87 -5.81
N ALA A 96 -12.96 19.30 -4.75
CA ALA A 96 -12.48 17.92 -4.72
C ALA A 96 -13.22 17.05 -3.70
N GLU A 97 -13.36 15.77 -4.03
CA GLU A 97 -13.76 14.72 -3.10
C GLU A 97 -12.66 13.67 -2.98
N LEU A 98 -12.56 13.00 -1.82
CA LEU A 98 -11.68 11.85 -1.60
C LEU A 98 -12.52 10.57 -1.55
N LEU A 99 -12.21 9.62 -2.43
CA LEU A 99 -12.72 8.25 -2.37
C LEU A 99 -11.67 7.35 -1.71
N VAL A 100 -12.03 6.71 -0.60
CA VAL A 100 -11.20 5.70 0.07
C VAL A 100 -11.70 4.32 -0.32
N ALA A 101 -10.87 3.57 -1.04
CA ALA A 101 -11.15 2.20 -1.47
C ALA A 101 -10.34 1.22 -0.59
N GLY A 102 -10.98 0.67 0.43
CA GLY A 102 -10.34 -0.22 1.39
C GLY A 102 -11.22 -0.51 2.59
N GLY A 103 -10.81 -1.51 3.38
CA GLY A 103 -11.53 -1.90 4.60
C GLY A 103 -12.45 -3.11 4.39
N PRO A 104 -13.35 -3.38 5.34
CA PRO A 104 -14.25 -4.53 5.27
C PRO A 104 -15.35 -4.31 4.22
N PRO A 105 -16.19 -5.33 3.93
CA PRO A 105 -17.34 -5.18 3.04
C PRO A 105 -18.22 -3.98 3.43
N ALA A 106 -18.91 -3.38 2.45
CA ALA A 106 -19.61 -2.10 2.60
C ALA A 106 -20.52 -1.99 3.85
N GLY A 107 -21.23 -3.06 4.21
CA GLY A 107 -22.12 -3.10 5.38
C GLY A 107 -21.40 -3.10 6.74
N ALA A 108 -20.08 -3.28 6.78
CA ALA A 108 -19.28 -3.35 7.99
C ALA A 108 -18.32 -2.17 8.16
N VAL A 109 -18.25 -1.24 7.19
CA VAL A 109 -17.32 -0.09 7.23
C VAL A 109 -17.56 0.78 8.46
N ALA A 110 -18.82 1.04 8.83
CA ALA A 110 -19.14 1.82 10.02
C ALA A 110 -18.69 1.16 11.34
N ALA A 111 -18.39 -0.14 11.32
CA ALA A 111 -17.84 -0.87 12.47
C ALA A 111 -16.30 -0.97 12.45
N ASP A 112 -15.67 -0.63 11.33
CA ASP A 112 -14.22 -0.69 11.19
C ASP A 112 -13.55 0.36 12.12
N PRO A 113 -12.57 -0.06 12.95
CA PRO A 113 -11.92 0.85 13.89
C PRO A 113 -11.22 2.04 13.22
N GLU A 114 -10.60 1.82 12.06
CA GLU A 114 -9.88 2.87 11.34
C GLU A 114 -10.86 3.79 10.60
N ALA A 115 -11.93 3.25 10.00
CA ALA A 115 -12.99 4.07 9.42
C ALA A 115 -13.59 5.02 10.47
N ARG A 116 -13.96 4.49 11.65
CA ARG A 116 -14.50 5.29 12.76
C ARG A 116 -13.54 6.38 13.19
N ARG A 117 -12.25 6.07 13.30
CA ARG A 117 -11.20 7.04 13.67
C ARG A 117 -11.08 8.18 12.66
N LEU A 118 -11.21 7.88 11.36
CA LEU A 118 -11.10 8.88 10.29
C LEU A 118 -12.34 9.77 10.16
N THR A 119 -13.50 9.32 10.64
CA THR A 119 -14.77 10.06 10.58
C THR A 119 -15.17 10.73 11.90
N ALA A 120 -14.38 10.53 12.96
CA ALA A 120 -14.58 11.18 14.26
C ALA A 120 -14.07 12.63 14.23
#